data_AF-B0XKL4-F1
#
_entry.id   AF-B0XKL4-F1
#
_cell.length_a   1.000
_cell.length_b   1.000
_cell.length_c   1.000
_cell.angle_alpha   90.00
_cell.angle_beta   90.00
_cell.angle_gamma   90.00
#
_symmetry.space_group_name_H-M   'P 1'
#
loop_
_entity.id
_entity.type
_entity.pdbx_description
1 polymer ?
#
loop_
_entity_poly.entity_id
_entity_poly.type
_entity_poly.pdbx_seq_one_letter_code
_entity_poly.pdbx_strand_id
1 'polypeptide(L)'
;MRKTWVKRDNIYYKPFYKQKLKMTLLGVLLMAFVFFGYQFFYISQLQTTESSLHTNPQTNRHGSVVAASSNVPPPSHSAGNNGGGKQPSNNNAVQDEGGGGRGGDGNRTADFRGPGIRLRDLDAYQPGSSAAFRCLSSTRHVSWARVNDDYCDCPEDGSDEPGTGACDRGRFYCRFQKRHATGRGGYTSVPSGWANDGVCDCCDGSDEWLSGADCRNTCKERFPY
;
A
#
# COMPACT_ATOMS: atom_id res chain seq x y z
N MET A 1 -9.32 -41.43 -7.43
CA MET A 1 -9.13 -40.43 -8.50
C MET A 1 -7.80 -39.71 -8.27
N ARG A 2 -7.02 -39.38 -9.32
CA ARG A 2 -5.71 -38.71 -9.16
C ARG A 2 -5.91 -37.20 -8.93
N LYS A 3 -5.33 -36.63 -7.87
CA LYS A 3 -5.37 -35.19 -7.60
C LYS A 3 -4.26 -34.48 -8.39
N THR A 4 -4.64 -33.75 -9.45
CA THR A 4 -3.71 -32.90 -10.22
C THR A 4 -3.50 -31.58 -9.49
N TRP A 5 -2.26 -31.31 -9.07
CA TRP A 5 -1.90 -30.07 -8.38
C TRP A 5 -1.79 -28.91 -9.37
N VAL A 6 -2.86 -28.12 -9.53
CA VAL A 6 -2.81 -26.84 -10.24
C VAL A 6 -2.05 -25.82 -9.37
N LYS A 7 -0.92 -25.35 -9.86
CA LYS A 7 -0.02 -24.46 -9.13
C LYS A 7 -0.67 -23.09 -8.93
N ARG A 8 -0.73 -22.60 -7.69
CA ARG A 8 -1.52 -21.40 -7.29
C ARG A 8 -0.83 -20.05 -7.63
N ASP A 9 0.07 -20.05 -8.61
CA ASP A 9 0.99 -18.94 -8.92
C ASP A 9 0.31 -17.78 -9.69
N ASN A 10 -0.92 -17.99 -10.20
CA ASN A 10 -1.63 -17.08 -11.10
C ASN A 10 -2.79 -16.27 -10.49
N ILE A 11 -3.15 -16.48 -9.21
CA ILE A 11 -4.31 -15.78 -8.58
C ILE A 11 -3.99 -14.31 -8.25
N TYR A 12 -2.73 -14.00 -7.96
CA TYR A 12 -2.30 -12.61 -7.74
C TYR A 12 -1.90 -11.94 -9.06
N TYR A 13 -2.75 -11.04 -9.56
CA TYR A 13 -2.36 -10.06 -10.57
C TYR A 13 -1.23 -9.20 -10.01
N LYS A 14 0.01 -9.50 -10.43
CA LYS A 14 1.21 -8.74 -10.04
C LYS A 14 1.00 -7.28 -10.47
N PRO A 15 1.13 -6.29 -9.56
CA PRO A 15 0.77 -4.91 -9.88
C PRO A 15 1.57 -4.42 -11.09
N PHE A 16 0.85 -3.93 -12.10
CA PHE A 16 1.36 -3.59 -13.45
C PHE A 16 2.65 -2.72 -13.43
N TYR A 17 2.77 -1.88 -12.40
CA TYR A 17 3.95 -1.10 -12.05
C TYR A 17 5.24 -1.95 -11.95
N LYS A 18 5.24 -3.11 -11.27
CA LYS A 18 6.44 -3.95 -11.06
C LYS A 18 7.00 -4.54 -12.37
N GLN A 19 6.21 -4.64 -13.43
CA GLN A 19 6.71 -5.06 -14.75
C GLN A 19 7.28 -3.87 -15.53
N LYS A 20 6.57 -2.72 -15.55
CA LYS A 20 7.09 -1.51 -16.20
C LYS A 20 8.37 -0.98 -15.55
N LEU A 21 8.46 -0.95 -14.21
CA LEU A 21 9.64 -0.49 -13.48
C LEU A 21 10.91 -1.29 -13.85
N LYS A 22 10.79 -2.60 -14.09
CA LYS A 22 11.92 -3.44 -14.53
C LYS A 22 12.36 -3.09 -15.95
N MET A 23 11.41 -2.88 -16.87
CA MET A 23 11.72 -2.48 -18.24
C MET A 23 12.35 -1.08 -18.31
N THR A 24 11.89 -0.13 -17.50
CA THR A 24 12.51 1.21 -17.43
C THR A 24 13.90 1.16 -16.80
N LEU A 25 14.12 0.35 -15.76
CA LEU A 25 15.44 0.18 -15.16
C LEU A 25 16.45 -0.40 -16.16
N LEU A 26 16.06 -1.45 -16.90
CA LEU A 26 16.89 -2.04 -17.95
C LEU A 26 17.17 -1.06 -19.09
N GLY A 27 16.18 -0.26 -19.51
CA GLY A 27 16.35 0.78 -20.52
C GLY A 27 17.34 1.88 -20.10
N VAL A 28 17.25 2.36 -18.85
CA VAL A 28 18.18 3.35 -18.29
C VAL A 28 19.60 2.80 -18.19
N LEU A 29 19.76 1.54 -17.74
CA LEU A 29 21.08 0.89 -17.68
C LEU A 29 21.70 0.73 -19.08
N LEU A 30 20.94 0.30 -20.09
CA LEU A 30 21.44 0.19 -21.46
C LEU A 30 21.86 1.55 -22.04
N MET A 31 21.07 2.61 -21.82
CA MET A 31 21.43 3.96 -22.25
C MET A 31 22.71 4.46 -21.56
N ALA A 32 22.89 4.15 -20.26
CA ALA A 32 24.13 4.48 -19.55
C ALA A 32 25.34 3.74 -20.12
N PHE A 33 25.23 2.43 -20.40
CA PHE A 33 26.32 1.66 -21.03
C PHE A 33 26.69 2.19 -22.43
N VAL A 34 25.71 2.55 -23.26
CA VAL A 34 25.97 3.17 -24.57
C VAL A 34 26.67 4.52 -24.41
N PHE A 35 26.24 5.36 -23.46
CA PHE A 35 26.89 6.64 -23.19
C PHE A 35 28.34 6.47 -22.73
N PHE A 36 28.62 5.62 -21.74
CA PHE A 36 29.99 5.39 -21.28
C PHE A 36 30.88 4.74 -22.34
N GLY A 37 30.35 3.83 -23.17
CA GLY A 37 31.07 3.27 -24.32
C GLY A 37 31.44 4.33 -25.36
N TYR A 38 30.53 5.25 -25.67
CA TYR A 38 30.79 6.38 -26.57
C TYR A 38 31.84 7.34 -26.00
N GLN A 39 31.75 7.71 -24.72
CA GLN A 39 32.75 8.56 -24.06
C GLN A 39 34.14 7.91 -24.03
N PHE A 40 34.22 6.60 -23.74
CA PHE A 40 35.48 5.86 -23.75
C PHE A 40 36.11 5.78 -25.15
N PHE A 41 35.31 5.53 -26.18
CA PHE A 41 35.77 5.58 -27.57
C PHE A 41 36.26 6.98 -27.95
N TYR A 42 35.53 8.03 -27.59
CA TYR A 42 35.92 9.41 -27.86
C TYR A 42 37.25 9.79 -27.18
N ILE A 43 37.45 9.41 -25.91
CA ILE A 43 38.71 9.62 -25.19
C ILE A 43 39.86 8.81 -25.83
N SER A 44 39.59 7.60 -26.31
CA SER A 44 40.59 6.76 -27.00
C SER A 44 41.12 7.41 -28.30
N GLN A 45 40.31 8.21 -28.99
CA GLN A 45 40.71 8.98 -30.17
C GLN A 45 41.54 10.23 -29.85
N LEU A 46 41.55 10.70 -28.59
CA LEU A 46 42.33 11.86 -28.15
C LEU A 46 43.76 11.48 -27.72
N GLN A 47 43.99 10.23 -27.31
CA GLN A 47 45.31 9.77 -26.86
C GLN A 47 46.26 9.39 -28.01
N THR A 48 45.76 9.26 -29.24
CA THR A 48 46.56 8.91 -30.43
C THR A 48 47.36 10.08 -31.04
N THR A 49 47.19 11.32 -30.57
CA THR A 49 47.84 12.51 -31.15
C THR A 49 49.06 13.03 -30.39
N GLU A 50 49.32 12.61 -29.14
CA GLU A 50 50.48 13.06 -28.34
C GLU A 50 51.63 12.05 -28.34
N SER A 51 52.06 11.61 -29.52
CA SER A 51 53.26 10.75 -29.68
C SER A 51 54.18 11.15 -30.85
N SER A 52 54.08 12.40 -31.32
CA SER A 52 55.05 12.98 -32.24
C SER A 52 55.05 14.52 -32.27
N LEU A 53 55.87 15.16 -31.44
CA LEU A 53 57.02 15.96 -31.93
C LEU A 53 57.86 16.47 -30.75
N HIS A 54 59.15 16.16 -30.77
CA HIS A 54 60.14 16.73 -29.86
C HIS A 54 61.04 17.71 -30.64
N THR A 55 60.80 19.02 -30.53
CA THR A 55 61.83 20.09 -30.64
C THR A 55 61.29 21.49 -30.32
N ASN A 56 62.14 22.30 -29.68
CA ASN A 56 62.07 23.77 -29.49
C ASN A 56 62.80 24.45 -30.70
N PRO A 57 62.99 25.81 -30.85
CA PRO A 57 62.61 26.94 -30.00
C PRO A 57 62.13 28.25 -30.73
N GLN A 58 62.01 29.35 -29.95
CA GLN A 58 61.94 30.79 -30.35
C GLN A 58 60.59 31.36 -30.83
N THR A 59 60.20 32.63 -30.60
CA THR A 59 60.62 33.74 -29.68
C THR A 59 59.48 34.79 -29.59
N ASN A 60 59.45 35.65 -28.55
CA ASN A 60 58.94 37.06 -28.50
C ASN A 60 57.56 37.41 -29.15
N ARG A 61 56.63 38.23 -28.59
CA ARG A 61 56.79 39.48 -27.82
C ARG A 61 55.42 40.06 -27.34
N HIS A 62 55.36 40.65 -26.14
CA HIS A 62 54.53 41.80 -25.64
C HIS A 62 53.02 42.02 -25.98
N GLY A 63 52.25 42.39 -24.93
CA GLY A 63 50.87 42.99 -24.94
C GLY A 63 49.86 42.13 -24.15
N SER A 64 49.19 42.52 -23.05
CA SER A 64 48.61 43.80 -22.56
C SER A 64 47.43 44.27 -23.42
N VAL A 65 46.18 44.47 -22.95
CA VAL A 65 45.55 44.40 -21.59
C VAL A 65 44.20 43.61 -21.69
N VAL A 66 43.19 43.56 -20.79
CA VAL A 66 42.67 44.40 -19.67
C VAL A 66 42.16 43.53 -18.49
N ALA A 67 41.06 43.89 -17.78
CA ALA A 67 40.56 43.20 -16.58
C ALA A 67 39.02 43.20 -16.43
N ALA A 68 38.48 42.18 -15.74
CA ALA A 68 37.24 42.17 -14.93
C ALA A 68 37.22 40.87 -14.09
N SER A 69 37.43 40.88 -12.76
CA SER A 69 36.52 41.29 -11.67
C SER A 69 35.74 40.09 -11.07
N SER A 70 35.77 39.96 -9.75
CA SER A 70 35.45 38.74 -8.98
C SER A 70 34.03 38.71 -8.41
N ASN A 71 33.52 37.54 -8.00
CA ASN A 71 32.66 37.42 -6.81
C ASN A 71 32.52 36.00 -6.23
N VAL A 72 32.86 35.89 -4.94
CA VAL A 72 32.41 35.01 -3.82
C VAL A 72 31.88 33.56 -4.08
N PRO A 73 32.41 32.53 -3.38
CA PRO A 73 31.89 31.15 -3.37
C PRO A 73 30.96 30.80 -2.18
N PRO A 74 30.15 29.72 -2.25
CA PRO A 74 29.42 29.14 -1.13
C PRO A 74 30.21 28.04 -0.37
N PRO A 75 29.93 27.80 0.93
CA PRO A 75 30.57 26.74 1.72
C PRO A 75 29.89 25.37 1.59
N SER A 76 30.58 24.32 2.04
CA SER A 76 30.15 22.92 2.01
C SER A 76 29.59 22.43 3.36
N HIS A 77 28.79 21.35 3.33
CA HIS A 77 28.49 20.52 4.50
C HIS A 77 28.69 19.03 4.16
N SER A 78 29.35 18.31 5.07
CA SER A 78 29.77 16.91 4.91
C SER A 78 28.99 15.96 5.85
N ALA A 79 29.08 14.65 5.61
CA ALA A 79 28.19 13.64 6.20
C ALA A 79 28.80 12.81 7.36
N GLY A 80 27.93 12.08 8.08
CA GLY A 80 28.28 10.94 8.96
C GLY A 80 27.71 11.01 10.39
N ASN A 81 27.64 9.91 11.17
CA ASN A 81 27.60 8.47 10.81
C ASN A 81 27.13 7.60 12.02
N ASN A 82 26.54 6.43 11.74
CA ASN A 82 26.37 5.19 12.54
C ASN A 82 26.29 5.15 14.10
N GLY A 83 25.33 4.34 14.59
CA GLY A 83 25.36 3.64 15.90
C GLY A 83 23.96 3.37 16.49
N GLY A 84 23.59 2.22 17.08
CA GLY A 84 24.26 0.90 17.13
C GLY A 84 24.21 0.20 18.50
N GLY A 85 23.08 -0.39 18.94
CA GLY A 85 23.06 -1.11 20.23
C GLY A 85 21.79 -1.85 20.67
N LYS A 86 21.90 -3.19 20.74
CA LYS A 86 21.23 -4.19 21.62
C LYS A 86 19.71 -4.17 21.93
N GLN A 87 19.14 -5.36 21.78
CA GLN A 87 17.89 -5.87 22.35
C GLN A 87 18.07 -6.25 23.85
N PRO A 88 16.97 -6.41 24.60
CA PRO A 88 16.68 -7.75 25.12
C PRO A 88 15.24 -8.20 24.85
N SER A 89 15.05 -9.51 24.73
CA SER A 89 13.71 -10.13 24.66
C SER A 89 13.09 -10.21 26.05
N ASN A 90 11.76 -10.16 26.12
CA ASN A 90 11.03 -10.87 27.17
C ASN A 90 9.71 -11.38 26.60
N ASN A 91 9.47 -12.68 26.75
CA ASN A 91 8.20 -13.30 26.42
C ASN A 91 7.28 -13.19 27.64
N ASN A 92 6.00 -12.89 27.43
CA ASN A 92 4.93 -13.35 28.31
C ASN A 92 3.65 -13.45 27.48
N ALA A 93 3.22 -14.68 27.22
CA ALA A 93 1.89 -14.94 26.73
C ALA A 93 0.95 -15.01 27.95
N VAL A 94 -0.13 -14.24 27.93
CA VAL A 94 -1.27 -14.46 28.83
C VAL A 94 -2.40 -15.01 27.98
N GLN A 95 -2.85 -16.20 28.33
CA GLN A 95 -4.06 -16.81 27.79
C GLN A 95 -5.24 -16.37 28.66
N ASP A 96 -6.41 -16.21 28.07
CA ASP A 96 -7.66 -16.52 28.78
C ASP A 96 -8.71 -17.00 27.77
N GLU A 97 -9.70 -17.80 28.23
CA GLU A 97 -10.53 -18.65 27.37
C GLU A 97 -12.05 -18.47 27.55
N GLY A 98 -12.79 -18.87 26.49
CA GLY A 98 -14.24 -19.10 26.52
C GLY A 98 -15.11 -17.91 26.11
N GLY A 99 -16.19 -18.08 25.33
CA GLY A 99 -16.74 -19.27 24.65
C GLY A 99 -18.02 -18.84 23.86
N GLY A 100 -18.69 -19.66 23.05
CA GLY A 100 -18.45 -21.04 22.59
C GLY A 100 -19.69 -21.58 21.87
N GLY A 101 -19.68 -21.67 20.52
CA GLY A 101 -20.91 -21.82 19.71
C GLY A 101 -20.80 -22.69 18.45
N ARG A 102 -20.79 -24.01 18.65
CA ARG A 102 -21.12 -25.11 17.69
C ARG A 102 -21.12 -24.85 16.16
N GLY A 103 -20.04 -25.29 15.51
CA GLY A 103 -20.11 -26.33 14.46
C GLY A 103 -20.46 -25.95 13.01
N GLY A 104 -19.56 -26.29 12.07
CA GLY A 104 -19.84 -26.30 10.63
C GLY A 104 -18.66 -25.84 9.74
N ASP A 105 -18.26 -26.72 8.83
CA ASP A 105 -17.37 -26.54 7.67
C ASP A 105 -16.08 -25.70 7.81
N GLY A 106 -14.95 -26.41 7.71
CA GLY A 106 -13.60 -25.83 7.68
C GLY A 106 -13.24 -25.17 6.34
N ASN A 107 -12.16 -24.38 6.36
CA ASN A 107 -11.67 -23.54 5.25
C ASN A 107 -12.58 -22.33 4.90
N ARG A 108 -13.24 -21.75 5.91
CA ARG A 108 -13.14 -20.29 6.04
C ARG A 108 -11.67 -19.97 6.35
N THR A 109 -10.98 -19.28 5.45
CA THR A 109 -9.87 -18.42 5.90
C THR A 109 -10.49 -17.43 6.87
N ALA A 110 -9.98 -17.35 8.11
CA ALA A 110 -10.44 -16.35 9.06
C ALA A 110 -10.21 -14.97 8.44
N ASP A 111 -11.28 -14.34 7.98
CA ASP A 111 -11.21 -13.06 7.30
C ASP A 111 -10.94 -12.01 8.37
N PHE A 112 -9.68 -11.59 8.48
CA PHE A 112 -9.18 -10.60 9.46
C PHE A 112 -9.87 -9.23 9.34
N ARG A 113 -10.68 -9.04 8.29
CA ARG A 113 -11.62 -7.93 8.12
C ARG A 113 -12.84 -8.15 8.99
N GLY A 114 -12.95 -7.33 10.04
CA GLY A 114 -14.17 -7.20 10.84
C GLY A 114 -15.42 -6.85 10.00
N PRO A 115 -16.62 -7.05 10.56
CA PRO A 115 -17.88 -6.82 9.86
C PRO A 115 -17.99 -5.39 9.31
N GLY A 116 -18.56 -5.25 8.12
CA GLY A 116 -18.89 -3.98 7.49
C GLY A 116 -17.73 -3.03 7.14
N ILE A 117 -16.49 -3.30 7.53
CA ILE A 117 -15.33 -2.45 7.23
C ILE A 117 -15.07 -2.41 5.72
N ARG A 118 -14.87 -1.21 5.14
CA ARG A 118 -14.55 -1.04 3.72
C ARG A 118 -13.12 -1.52 3.40
N LEU A 119 -12.94 -2.22 2.28
CA LEU A 119 -11.67 -2.84 1.89
C LEU A 119 -10.46 -1.87 1.70
N ARG A 120 -10.69 -0.56 1.53
CA ARG A 120 -9.61 0.45 1.49
C ARG A 120 -9.22 0.99 2.85
N ASP A 121 -10.13 0.89 3.80
CA ASP A 121 -10.06 1.62 5.06
C ASP A 121 -9.60 0.67 6.19
N LEU A 122 -9.47 -0.64 5.87
CA LEU A 122 -8.87 -1.72 6.67
C LEU A 122 -7.63 -1.34 7.50
N ASP A 123 -6.72 -0.55 6.94
CA ASP A 123 -5.47 -0.17 7.63
C ASP A 123 -5.72 0.83 8.78
N ALA A 124 -6.85 1.54 8.77
CA ALA A 124 -7.30 2.40 9.85
C ALA A 124 -8.05 1.64 10.97
N TYR A 125 -8.39 0.35 10.79
CA TYR A 125 -9.04 -0.50 11.78
C TYR A 125 -8.08 -1.50 12.45
N GLN A 126 -6.79 -1.17 12.51
CA GLN A 126 -5.75 -2.00 13.14
C GLN A 126 -5.26 -1.34 14.44
N PRO A 127 -5.64 -1.85 15.63
CA PRO A 127 -5.26 -1.26 16.92
C PRO A 127 -3.76 -1.13 17.18
N GLY A 128 -2.92 -1.92 16.50
CA GLY A 128 -1.47 -1.79 16.55
C GLY A 128 -0.88 -0.57 15.84
N SER A 129 -1.70 0.24 15.15
CA SER A 129 -1.24 1.43 14.41
C SER A 129 -1.29 2.74 15.22
N SER A 130 -2.17 2.84 16.22
CA SER A 130 -2.38 4.05 17.02
C SER A 130 -3.04 3.73 18.37
N ALA A 131 -2.77 4.51 19.41
CA ALA A 131 -3.38 4.32 20.74
C ALA A 131 -4.90 4.63 20.78
N ALA A 132 -5.43 5.28 19.74
CA ALA A 132 -6.82 5.67 19.59
C ALA A 132 -7.24 5.48 18.12
N PHE A 133 -8.49 5.11 17.88
CA PHE A 133 -9.09 5.17 16.54
C PHE A 133 -9.28 6.64 16.13
N ARG A 134 -9.39 6.90 14.82
CA ARG A 134 -9.71 8.22 14.26
C ARG A 134 -10.87 8.06 13.29
N CYS A 135 -11.94 8.83 13.49
CA CYS A 135 -13.06 8.89 12.55
C CYS A 135 -12.52 9.19 11.14
N LEU A 136 -12.95 8.46 10.11
CA LEU A 136 -12.26 8.47 8.81
C LEU A 136 -12.27 9.85 8.16
N SER A 137 -13.42 10.54 8.20
CA SER A 137 -13.70 11.83 7.57
C SER A 137 -13.44 13.06 8.45
N SER A 138 -13.17 12.90 9.76
CA SER A 138 -12.92 14.02 10.67
C SER A 138 -11.62 13.86 11.45
N THR A 139 -11.23 14.88 12.22
CA THR A 139 -10.04 14.85 13.09
C THR A 139 -10.36 14.33 14.51
N ARG A 140 -11.58 13.84 14.75
CA ARG A 140 -11.99 13.27 16.02
C ARG A 140 -11.28 11.93 16.26
N HIS A 141 -10.83 11.73 17.49
CA HIS A 141 -10.24 10.49 17.97
C HIS A 141 -11.08 9.89 19.10
N VAL A 142 -11.15 8.57 19.15
CA VAL A 142 -11.93 7.80 20.14
C VAL A 142 -11.11 6.61 20.64
N SER A 143 -11.49 6.06 21.79
CA SER A 143 -10.86 4.82 22.28
C SER A 143 -11.20 3.66 21.35
N TRP A 144 -10.27 2.71 21.16
CA TRP A 144 -10.55 1.46 20.46
C TRP A 144 -11.65 0.60 21.11
N ALA A 145 -11.99 0.89 22.38
CA ALA A 145 -13.14 0.29 23.05
C ALA A 145 -14.50 0.86 22.58
N ARG A 146 -14.51 1.92 21.76
CA ARG A 146 -15.69 2.55 21.14
C ARG A 146 -15.66 2.38 19.62
N VAL A 147 -15.55 1.13 19.18
CA VAL A 147 -15.48 0.74 17.77
C VAL A 147 -16.25 -0.57 17.63
N ASN A 148 -17.50 -0.48 17.18
CA ASN A 148 -18.58 -1.45 17.35
C ASN A 148 -19.00 -1.62 18.83
N ASP A 149 -19.21 -0.50 19.55
CA ASP A 149 -19.79 -0.50 20.91
C ASP A 149 -21.29 -0.17 20.96
N ASP A 150 -21.95 -0.08 19.80
CA ASP A 150 -23.36 0.24 19.60
C ASP A 150 -23.72 1.68 20.02
N TYR A 151 -22.73 2.59 20.02
CA TYR A 151 -22.91 4.01 20.25
C TYR A 151 -22.22 4.88 19.18
N CYS A 152 -22.90 5.92 18.68
CA CYS A 152 -22.36 6.77 17.62
C CYS A 152 -21.52 7.94 18.15
N ASP A 153 -20.21 7.80 18.11
CA ASP A 153 -19.20 8.80 18.47
C ASP A 153 -18.65 9.58 17.25
N CYS A 154 -18.70 9.04 16.03
CA CYS A 154 -18.29 9.67 14.77
C CYS A 154 -19.51 10.12 13.93
N PRO A 155 -20.32 11.10 14.37
CA PRO A 155 -21.59 11.45 13.72
C PRO A 155 -21.44 12.04 12.31
N GLU A 156 -20.22 12.37 11.88
CA GLU A 156 -19.93 12.82 10.52
C GLU A 156 -20.06 11.69 9.48
N ASP A 157 -19.63 10.46 9.82
CA ASP A 157 -19.47 9.36 8.87
C ASP A 157 -19.81 7.94 9.38
N GLY A 158 -20.03 7.77 10.69
CA GLY A 158 -20.30 6.49 11.34
C GLY A 158 -19.18 5.45 11.16
N SER A 159 -17.92 5.91 11.15
CA SER A 159 -16.76 5.06 10.89
C SER A 159 -16.25 4.29 12.12
N ASP A 160 -16.61 4.70 13.32
CA ASP A 160 -16.52 3.93 14.56
C ASP A 160 -17.38 2.67 14.55
N GLU A 161 -18.58 2.77 13.97
CA GLU A 161 -19.61 1.73 13.98
C GLU A 161 -19.82 1.07 12.58
N PRO A 162 -18.80 0.39 11.98
CA PRO A 162 -18.95 -0.25 10.68
C PRO A 162 -19.82 -1.51 10.73
N GLY A 163 -19.96 -2.14 11.90
CA GLY A 163 -20.65 -3.41 12.12
C GLY A 163 -21.79 -3.36 13.13
N THR A 164 -22.40 -2.19 13.37
CA THR A 164 -23.62 -2.03 14.18
C THR A 164 -24.61 -1.10 13.48
N GLY A 165 -25.80 -0.94 14.07
CA GLY A 165 -26.84 -0.03 13.58
C GLY A 165 -26.71 1.42 14.06
N ALA A 166 -25.81 1.71 15.01
CA ALA A 166 -25.94 2.86 15.91
C ALA A 166 -25.78 4.27 15.28
N CYS A 167 -25.17 4.38 14.09
CA CYS A 167 -24.95 5.67 13.42
C CYS A 167 -25.87 5.89 12.22
N ASP A 168 -26.68 6.96 12.22
CA ASP A 168 -27.55 7.40 11.09
C ASP A 168 -26.85 7.49 9.73
N ARG A 169 -25.56 7.90 9.73
CA ARG A 169 -24.73 8.08 8.53
C ARG A 169 -23.84 6.87 8.23
N GLY A 170 -23.84 5.87 9.11
CA GLY A 170 -23.03 4.67 9.00
C GLY A 170 -23.35 3.86 7.76
N ARG A 171 -22.38 3.06 7.31
CA ARG A 171 -22.50 2.24 6.10
C ARG A 171 -21.87 0.87 6.31
N PHE A 172 -22.71 -0.16 6.33
CA PHE A 172 -22.23 -1.53 6.33
C PHE A 172 -21.73 -1.91 4.94
N TYR A 173 -20.43 -2.15 4.76
CA TYR A 173 -19.86 -2.62 3.50
C TYR A 173 -19.84 -4.15 3.43
N CYS A 174 -20.73 -4.72 2.60
CA CYS A 174 -20.80 -6.15 2.32
C CYS A 174 -19.42 -6.80 2.09
N ARG A 175 -19.26 -8.06 2.48
CA ARG A 175 -18.00 -8.80 2.26
C ARG A 175 -17.71 -8.96 0.77
N PHE A 176 -18.70 -9.33 -0.04
CA PHE A 176 -18.67 -9.30 -1.51
C PHE A 176 -18.74 -7.86 -2.05
N GLN A 177 -17.91 -7.57 -3.04
CA GLN A 177 -17.73 -6.23 -3.61
C GLN A 177 -17.62 -6.34 -5.14
N LYS A 178 -18.55 -5.74 -5.91
CA LYS A 178 -18.56 -5.93 -7.38
C LYS A 178 -17.33 -5.28 -8.02
N ARG A 179 -16.38 -6.14 -8.44
CA ARG A 179 -15.17 -5.76 -9.16
C ARG A 179 -15.22 -6.28 -10.60
N HIS A 180 -15.17 -5.35 -11.55
CA HIS A 180 -14.94 -5.64 -12.95
C HIS A 180 -13.54 -6.24 -13.15
N ALA A 181 -13.35 -7.05 -14.19
CA ALA A 181 -12.09 -7.78 -14.46
C ALA A 181 -10.84 -6.88 -14.54
N THR A 182 -10.99 -5.61 -14.91
CA THR A 182 -9.90 -4.61 -14.92
C THR A 182 -9.53 -4.05 -13.54
N GLY A 183 -10.11 -4.57 -12.46
CA GLY A 183 -9.90 -4.10 -11.09
C GLY A 183 -10.63 -2.81 -10.72
N ARG A 184 -11.44 -2.27 -11.64
CA ARG A 184 -12.41 -1.18 -11.38
C ARG A 184 -13.66 -1.74 -10.72
N GLY A 185 -14.38 -0.95 -9.94
CA GLY A 185 -15.59 -1.38 -9.24
C GLY A 185 -16.10 -0.31 -8.28
N GLY A 186 -17.40 -0.34 -8.00
CA GLY A 186 -18.00 0.41 -6.91
C GLY A 186 -17.82 -0.33 -5.57
N TYR A 187 -18.22 0.32 -4.48
CA TYR A 187 -18.35 -0.35 -3.19
C TYR A 187 -19.82 -0.67 -2.92
N THR A 188 -20.15 -1.96 -2.82
CA THR A 188 -21.46 -2.40 -2.34
C THR A 188 -21.55 -2.12 -0.85
N SER A 189 -22.59 -1.40 -0.41
CA SER A 189 -22.85 -1.09 1.00
C SER A 189 -24.32 -0.78 1.22
N VAL A 190 -24.83 -1.19 2.37
CA VAL A 190 -26.19 -0.92 2.88
C VAL A 190 -26.09 0.12 4.01
N PRO A 191 -27.20 0.72 4.48
CA PRO A 191 -27.22 1.47 5.73
C PRO A 191 -26.71 0.63 6.91
N SER A 192 -26.02 1.24 7.87
CA SER A 192 -25.66 0.65 9.16
C SER A 192 -26.84 -0.09 9.83
N GLY A 193 -27.99 0.57 9.92
CA GLY A 193 -29.20 0.03 10.53
C GLY A 193 -29.86 -1.17 9.84
N TRP A 194 -29.30 -1.68 8.73
CA TRP A 194 -29.71 -2.95 8.08
C TRP A 194 -28.68 -4.07 8.35
N ALA A 195 -27.81 -3.91 9.35
CA ALA A 195 -26.86 -4.94 9.77
C ALA A 195 -27.44 -5.74 10.95
N ASN A 196 -27.82 -7.00 10.71
CA ASN A 196 -28.49 -7.91 11.64
C ASN A 196 -29.95 -7.56 11.95
N ASP A 197 -30.67 -6.97 11.00
CA ASP A 197 -32.10 -6.60 11.18
C ASP A 197 -33.07 -7.77 10.87
N GLY A 198 -32.56 -8.87 10.33
CA GLY A 198 -33.31 -10.06 9.89
C GLY A 198 -33.55 -10.15 8.38
N VAL A 199 -33.08 -9.17 7.59
CA VAL A 199 -33.29 -9.07 6.14
C VAL A 199 -31.97 -9.22 5.37
N CYS A 200 -31.99 -9.99 4.27
CA CYS A 200 -30.79 -10.27 3.47
C CYS A 200 -30.59 -9.25 2.33
N ASP A 201 -30.00 -8.09 2.60
CA ASP A 201 -29.81 -7.02 1.61
C ASP A 201 -28.49 -7.11 0.82
N CYS A 202 -27.41 -7.54 1.46
CA CYS A 202 -26.15 -7.92 0.81
C CYS A 202 -26.33 -9.27 0.09
N CYS A 203 -25.92 -9.34 -1.17
CA CYS A 203 -26.10 -10.56 -1.99
C CYS A 203 -25.34 -11.79 -1.48
N ASP A 204 -24.45 -11.64 -0.51
CA ASP A 204 -23.69 -12.72 0.12
C ASP A 204 -24.11 -13.03 1.56
N GLY A 205 -25.16 -12.36 2.09
CA GLY A 205 -25.63 -12.54 3.47
C GLY A 205 -24.59 -12.11 4.51
N SER A 206 -23.75 -11.12 4.18
CA SER A 206 -22.64 -10.70 5.05
C SER A 206 -23.00 -9.62 6.08
N ASP A 207 -24.17 -9.02 5.91
CA ASP A 207 -24.96 -8.17 6.80
C ASP A 207 -25.61 -8.93 7.96
N GLU A 208 -26.03 -10.17 7.73
CA GLU A 208 -26.80 -10.98 8.69
C GLU A 208 -25.93 -12.02 9.43
N TRP A 209 -24.82 -11.57 10.06
CA TRP A 209 -23.86 -12.50 10.70
C TRP A 209 -24.16 -12.84 12.17
N LEU A 210 -25.11 -12.15 12.82
CA LEU A 210 -25.57 -12.37 14.19
C LEU A 210 -27.10 -12.59 14.32
N SER A 211 -27.92 -12.14 13.36
CA SER A 211 -29.39 -12.26 13.44
C SER A 211 -29.92 -13.70 13.35
N GLY A 212 -29.18 -14.58 12.67
CA GLY A 212 -29.56 -15.97 12.44
C GLY A 212 -30.42 -16.24 11.20
N ALA A 213 -30.54 -15.27 10.28
CA ALA A 213 -31.24 -15.45 9.00
C ALA A 213 -30.50 -16.41 8.03
N ASP A 214 -31.24 -17.23 7.25
CA ASP A 214 -30.67 -18.11 6.20
C ASP A 214 -30.37 -17.31 4.91
N CYS A 215 -29.42 -16.37 5.00
CA CYS A 215 -29.06 -15.52 3.88
C CYS A 215 -28.15 -16.23 2.87
N ARG A 216 -28.76 -16.68 1.77
CA ARG A 216 -28.09 -17.43 0.70
C ARG A 216 -27.32 -16.51 -0.25
N ASN A 217 -26.13 -16.95 -0.68
CA ASN A 217 -25.30 -16.18 -1.61
C ASN A 217 -25.89 -16.18 -3.03
N THR A 218 -26.51 -15.06 -3.40
CA THR A 218 -27.14 -14.78 -4.70
C THR A 218 -26.31 -13.84 -5.58
N CYS A 219 -25.05 -13.53 -5.20
CA CYS A 219 -24.23 -12.55 -5.91
C CYS A 219 -23.97 -12.90 -7.39
N LYS A 220 -24.09 -14.17 -7.79
CA LYS A 220 -23.97 -14.59 -9.20
C LYS A 220 -25.22 -14.24 -10.01
N GLU A 221 -26.42 -14.48 -9.46
CA GLU A 221 -27.69 -14.12 -10.10
C GLU A 221 -27.91 -12.60 -10.10
N ARG A 222 -27.52 -11.89 -9.03
CA ARG A 222 -27.69 -10.43 -8.92
C ARG A 222 -26.66 -9.63 -9.72
N PHE A 223 -25.48 -10.22 -10.00
CA PHE A 223 -24.42 -9.59 -10.79
C PHE A 223 -23.85 -10.53 -11.87
N PRO A 224 -24.64 -10.87 -12.91
CA PRO A 224 -24.20 -11.71 -14.02
C PRO A 224 -23.25 -10.93 -14.94
N TYR A 225 -21.96 -11.00 -14.61
CA TYR A 225 -20.80 -10.39 -15.28
C TYR A 225 -20.65 -8.86 -15.13
#